data_AF-A0AAN6DSR3-F1
#
_entry.id   AF-A0AAN6DSR3-F1
#
_cell.length_a   1.000
_cell.length_b   1.000
_cell.length_c   1.000
_cell.angle_alpha   90.00
_cell.angle_beta   90.00
_cell.angle_gamma   90.00
#
_symmetry.space_group_name_H-M   'P 1'
#
loop_
_entity.id
_entity.type
_entity.pdbx_description
1 polymer ?
#
loop_
_entity_poly.entity_id
_entity_poly.type
_entity_poly.pdbx_seq_one_letter_code
_entity_poly.pdbx_strand_id
1 'polypeptide(L)'
;MADWSKDQFMSAWEQKYVSTNLKPGSRPYDEAFFLNLNSDLVTSQPDLKHISYTLIAAACCAAGRADIVGKFFDDLTRTSSPEESEQTFLRLREAITIIMPYLGMPSCVPACYGMIGVIQRKGQQFASTKVLRKKTISEEDVRKGYDLRAQIYKGVGNSEIFDLMEKYFTDLYTTSTVVTWGYLISKANEEVFQPQDSHLIVATAIMALGATRQTKSHIKATLGIGNSVQCVKTVVGVVTRIAEWADRPRLGPFDVDQLAVEIREALKQ
;
A
#
# COMPACT_ATOMS: atom_id res chain seq x y z
N MET A 1 5.66 26.06 -1.56
CA MET A 1 5.16 25.19 -0.47
C MET A 1 3.64 25.31 -0.47
N ALA A 2 2.91 24.21 -0.70
CA ALA A 2 1.47 24.19 -0.41
C ALA A 2 1.34 24.05 1.10
N ASP A 3 1.58 25.15 1.81
CA ASP A 3 1.50 25.16 3.26
C ASP A 3 0.03 25.12 3.65
N TRP A 4 -0.46 23.92 4.00
CA TRP A 4 -1.87 23.73 4.38
C TRP A 4 -2.27 24.64 5.55
N SER A 5 -1.33 25.05 6.40
CA SER A 5 -1.61 25.97 7.51
C SER A 5 -1.87 27.42 7.07
N LYS A 6 -1.41 27.80 5.87
CA LYS A 6 -1.63 29.12 5.27
C LYS A 6 -2.84 29.16 4.34
N ASP A 7 -3.33 28.00 3.93
CA ASP A 7 -4.55 27.86 3.13
C ASP A 7 -5.75 27.64 4.06
N GLN A 8 -6.63 28.64 4.16
CA GLN A 8 -7.75 28.60 5.09
C GLN A 8 -8.67 27.39 4.86
N PHE A 9 -8.89 27.00 3.61
CA PHE A 9 -9.72 25.84 3.28
C PHE A 9 -9.02 24.55 3.73
N MET A 10 -7.76 24.36 3.37
CA MET A 10 -7.03 23.14 3.71
C MET A 10 -6.79 23.00 5.21
N SER A 11 -6.48 24.09 5.91
CA SER A 11 -6.33 24.09 7.37
C SER A 11 -7.63 23.65 8.05
N ALA A 12 -8.78 24.18 7.63
CA ALA A 12 -10.07 23.80 8.19
C ALA A 12 -10.46 22.35 7.85
N TRP A 13 -10.17 21.92 6.62
CA TRP A 13 -10.41 20.55 6.16
C TRP A 13 -9.57 19.53 6.94
N GLU A 14 -8.28 19.81 7.11
CA GLU A 14 -7.35 18.97 7.86
C GLU A 14 -7.83 18.75 9.29
N GLN A 15 -8.12 19.85 9.99
CA GLN A 15 -8.57 19.80 11.38
C GLN A 15 -9.87 19.00 11.53
N LYS A 16 -10.79 19.12 10.57
CA LYS A 16 -12.11 18.50 10.63
C LYS A 16 -12.11 17.02 10.25
N TYR A 17 -11.31 16.62 9.25
CA TYR A 17 -11.43 15.29 8.63
C TYR A 17 -10.17 14.44 8.69
N VAL A 18 -8.98 15.05 8.67
CA VAL A 18 -7.73 14.31 8.44
C VAL A 18 -7.02 14.01 9.76
N SER A 19 -6.82 15.02 10.60
CA SER A 19 -5.97 14.93 11.79
C SER A 19 -6.74 14.56 13.07
N THR A 20 -8.02 14.20 12.95
CA THR A 20 -8.92 13.92 14.09
C THR A 20 -8.48 12.73 14.94
N ASN A 21 -7.83 11.75 14.33
CA ASN A 21 -7.32 10.55 15.01
C ASN A 21 -5.80 10.58 15.24
N LEU A 22 -5.15 11.73 14.98
CA LEU A 22 -3.71 11.85 15.16
C LEU A 22 -3.36 11.83 16.66
N LYS A 23 -2.42 10.97 17.05
CA LYS A 23 -2.01 10.87 18.45
C LYS A 23 -1.33 12.17 18.90
N PRO A 24 -1.59 12.65 20.14
CA PRO A 24 -0.83 13.76 20.70
C PRO A 24 0.67 13.49 20.63
N GLY A 25 1.44 14.49 20.22
CA GLY A 25 2.90 14.38 20.04
C GLY A 25 3.35 13.69 18.74
N SER A 26 2.44 13.32 17.84
CA SER A 26 2.82 12.80 16.52
C SER A 26 3.66 13.84 15.75
N ARG A 27 4.75 13.39 15.12
CA ARG A 27 5.63 14.27 14.35
C ARG A 27 4.88 14.96 13.20
N PRO A 28 5.12 16.26 12.95
CA PRO A 28 4.52 16.94 11.81
C PRO A 28 5.05 16.36 10.50
N TYR A 29 4.27 16.51 9.43
CA TYR A 29 4.70 16.14 8.08
C TYR A 29 5.99 16.87 7.68
N ASP A 30 6.93 16.13 7.08
CA ASP A 30 8.22 16.63 6.59
C ASP A 30 8.32 16.39 5.08
N GLU A 31 8.08 17.44 4.29
CA GLU A 31 8.09 17.39 2.82
C GLU A 31 9.41 16.82 2.28
N ALA A 32 10.56 17.30 2.80
CA ALA A 32 11.87 16.88 2.33
C ALA A 32 12.10 15.39 2.61
N PHE A 33 11.72 14.91 3.80
CA PHE A 33 11.82 13.50 4.14
C PHE A 33 11.05 12.61 3.15
N PHE A 34 9.77 12.89 2.90
CA PHE A 34 8.95 12.03 2.04
C PHE A 34 9.29 12.14 0.56
N LEU A 35 9.62 13.33 0.05
CA LEU A 35 10.07 13.49 -1.33
C LEU A 35 11.43 12.81 -1.55
N ASN A 36 12.35 12.87 -0.57
CA ASN A 36 13.62 12.15 -0.65
C ASN A 36 13.42 10.64 -0.61
N LEU A 37 12.55 10.11 0.26
CA LEU A 37 12.21 8.68 0.23
C LEU A 37 11.69 8.22 -1.14
N ASN A 38 10.83 9.04 -1.75
CA ASN A 38 10.32 8.75 -3.09
C ASN A 38 11.44 8.76 -4.12
N SER A 39 12.30 9.78 -4.11
CA SER A 39 13.44 9.88 -5.02
C SER A 39 14.45 8.74 -4.84
N ASP A 40 14.73 8.34 -3.59
CA ASP A 40 15.62 7.23 -3.25
C ASP A 40 15.10 5.91 -3.82
N LEU A 41 13.78 5.63 -3.72
CA LEU A 41 13.16 4.45 -4.31
C LEU A 41 13.35 4.42 -5.83
N VAL A 42 13.02 5.52 -6.51
CA VAL A 42 13.10 5.61 -7.97
C VAL A 42 14.54 5.50 -8.45
N THR A 43 15.49 6.14 -7.76
CA THR A 43 16.90 6.14 -8.14
C THR A 43 17.55 4.78 -7.90
N SER A 44 17.21 4.13 -6.78
CA SER A 44 17.78 2.82 -6.43
C SER A 44 17.21 1.69 -7.28
N GLN A 45 15.94 1.80 -7.68
CA GLN A 45 15.21 0.79 -8.45
C GLN A 45 14.26 1.49 -9.44
N PRO A 46 14.70 1.73 -10.69
CA PRO A 46 13.88 2.44 -11.69
C PRO A 46 12.51 1.80 -11.95
N ASP A 47 12.41 0.47 -11.81
CA ASP A 47 11.16 -0.27 -11.93
C ASP A 47 10.13 0.11 -10.84
N LEU A 48 10.53 0.81 -9.78
CA LEU A 48 9.61 1.32 -8.76
C LEU A 48 9.04 2.70 -9.09
N LYS A 49 9.48 3.35 -10.19
CA LYS A 49 9.08 4.73 -10.54
C LYS A 49 7.57 4.96 -10.51
N HIS A 50 6.79 3.99 -10.97
CA HIS A 50 5.33 4.11 -11.09
C HIS A 50 4.57 3.75 -9.81
N ILE A 51 5.25 3.24 -8.78
CA ILE A 51 4.64 2.80 -7.51
C ILE A 51 5.35 3.31 -6.25
N SER A 52 6.48 4.00 -6.34
CA SER A 52 7.25 4.46 -5.18
C SER A 52 6.40 5.25 -4.17
N TYR A 53 5.55 6.16 -4.66
CA TYR A 53 4.64 6.94 -3.82
C TYR A 53 3.48 6.12 -3.25
N THR A 54 3.07 5.03 -3.91
CA THR A 54 2.03 4.14 -3.38
C THR A 54 2.58 3.25 -2.26
N LEU A 55 3.84 2.84 -2.36
CA LEU A 55 4.55 2.13 -1.28
C LEU A 55 4.67 3.01 -0.03
N ILE A 56 5.05 4.28 -0.20
CA ILE A 56 5.13 5.25 0.89
C ILE A 56 3.75 5.46 1.53
N ALA A 57 2.71 5.69 0.73
CA ALA A 57 1.36 5.85 1.25
C ALA A 57 0.88 4.62 2.03
N ALA A 58 1.14 3.41 1.52
CA ALA A 58 0.80 2.17 2.19
C ALA A 58 1.52 2.01 3.54
N ALA A 59 2.82 2.31 3.58
CA ALA A 59 3.61 2.29 4.81
C ALA A 59 3.09 3.31 5.83
N CYS A 60 2.76 4.53 5.39
CA CYS A 60 2.21 5.57 6.26
C CYS A 60 0.86 5.16 6.85
N CYS A 61 -0.07 4.61 6.05
CA CYS A 61 -1.33 4.08 6.56
C CYS A 61 -1.10 3.01 7.64
N ALA A 62 -0.20 2.05 7.38
CA ALA A 62 0.09 0.97 8.32
C ALA A 62 0.83 1.44 9.59
N ALA A 63 1.65 2.49 9.48
CA ALA A 63 2.33 3.12 10.60
C ALA A 63 1.41 4.00 11.46
N GLY A 64 0.12 4.11 11.12
CA GLY A 64 -0.83 4.97 11.82
C GLY A 64 -0.65 6.45 11.48
N ARG A 65 -0.08 6.74 10.31
CA ARG A 65 0.22 8.08 9.78
C ARG A 65 -0.45 8.34 8.43
N ALA A 66 -1.67 7.85 8.25
CA ALA A 66 -2.46 8.13 7.04
C ALA A 66 -2.76 9.62 6.84
N ASP A 67 -2.69 10.43 7.91
CA ASP A 67 -2.92 11.88 7.91
C ASP A 67 -2.03 12.64 6.92
N ILE A 68 -0.83 12.13 6.64
CA ILE A 68 0.12 12.83 5.77
C ILE A 68 -0.04 12.52 4.28
N VAL A 69 -0.80 11.48 3.92
CA VAL A 69 -0.87 11.03 2.52
C VAL A 69 -1.46 12.12 1.62
N GLY A 70 -2.41 12.91 2.13
CA GLY A 70 -2.95 14.07 1.42
C GLY A 70 -1.89 15.14 1.14
N LYS A 71 -1.07 15.49 2.13
CA LYS A 71 0.02 16.47 1.97
C LYS A 71 1.09 15.98 0.99
N PHE A 72 1.45 14.70 1.12
CA PHE A 72 2.40 14.06 0.20
C PHE A 72 1.86 14.03 -1.24
N PHE A 73 0.59 13.68 -1.44
CA PHE A 73 -0.07 13.77 -2.75
C PHE A 73 -0.06 15.20 -3.32
N ASP A 74 -0.33 16.20 -2.47
CA ASP A 74 -0.32 17.60 -2.88
C ASP A 74 1.05 18.04 -3.39
N ASP A 75 2.12 17.65 -2.68
CA ASP A 75 3.50 17.96 -3.04
C ASP A 75 3.95 17.22 -4.31
N LEU A 76 3.62 15.93 -4.43
CA LEU A 76 3.91 15.14 -5.63
C LEU A 76 3.28 15.73 -6.89
N THR A 77 2.09 16.32 -6.75
CA THR A 77 1.29 16.83 -7.88
C THR A 77 1.28 18.36 -7.94
N ARG A 78 2.24 19.03 -7.31
CA ARG A 78 2.27 20.50 -7.20
C ARG A 78 2.37 21.19 -8.56
N THR A 79 3.17 20.63 -9.46
CA THR A 79 3.43 21.17 -10.81
C THR A 79 2.94 20.26 -11.92
N SER A 80 2.16 19.23 -11.58
CA SER A 80 1.63 18.26 -12.53
C SER A 80 0.48 18.83 -13.35
N SER A 81 0.32 18.33 -14.57
CA SER A 81 -0.92 18.56 -15.33
C SER A 81 -2.13 17.90 -14.65
N PRO A 82 -3.37 18.28 -14.99
CA PRO A 82 -4.57 17.57 -14.54
C PRO A 82 -4.49 16.07 -14.77
N GLU A 83 -4.05 15.64 -15.95
CA GLU A 83 -3.95 14.23 -16.35
C GLU A 83 -2.91 13.47 -15.50
N GLU A 84 -1.73 14.07 -15.29
CA GLU A 84 -0.67 13.47 -14.45
C GLU A 84 -1.11 13.33 -12.99
N SER A 85 -1.78 14.35 -12.46
CA SER A 85 -2.36 14.32 -11.12
C SER A 85 -3.48 13.28 -11.02
N GLU A 86 -4.33 13.19 -12.04
CA GLU A 86 -5.43 12.23 -12.10
C GLU A 86 -4.91 10.78 -12.01
N GLN A 87 -3.84 10.46 -12.76
CA GLN A 87 -3.20 9.16 -12.72
C GLN A 87 -2.54 8.86 -11.37
N THR A 88 -1.87 9.85 -10.78
CA THR A 88 -1.27 9.73 -9.44
C THR A 88 -2.34 9.48 -8.39
N PHE A 89 -3.46 10.21 -8.46
CA PHE A 89 -4.62 10.04 -7.59
C PHE A 89 -5.20 8.62 -7.72
N LEU A 90 -5.42 8.14 -8.95
CA LEU A 90 -5.95 6.80 -9.20
C LEU A 90 -5.07 5.72 -8.57
N ARG A 91 -3.75 5.80 -8.78
CA ARG A 91 -2.79 4.85 -8.22
C ARG A 91 -2.77 4.88 -6.68
N LEU A 92 -2.73 6.06 -6.06
CA LEU A 92 -2.82 6.17 -4.60
C LEU A 92 -4.15 5.61 -4.06
N ARG A 93 -5.27 5.94 -4.70
CA ARG A 93 -6.60 5.43 -4.33
C ARG A 93 -6.64 3.91 -4.36
N GLU A 94 -6.14 3.29 -5.43
CA GLU A 94 -6.13 1.84 -5.55
C GLU A 94 -5.16 1.17 -4.57
N ALA A 95 -3.99 1.78 -4.32
CA ALA A 95 -3.06 1.28 -3.31
C ALA A 95 -3.69 1.27 -1.91
N ILE A 96 -4.36 2.34 -1.51
CA ILE A 96 -5.10 2.41 -0.24
C ILE A 96 -6.23 1.37 -0.19
N THR A 97 -6.91 1.18 -1.33
CA THR A 97 -8.02 0.23 -1.45
C THR A 97 -7.57 -1.22 -1.26
N ILE A 98 -6.43 -1.62 -1.82
CA ILE A 98 -5.96 -3.01 -1.72
C ILE A 98 -5.32 -3.35 -0.37
N ILE A 99 -4.86 -2.36 0.40
CA ILE A 99 -4.29 -2.59 1.74
C ILE A 99 -5.33 -2.51 2.86
N MET A 100 -6.49 -1.89 2.63
CA MET A 100 -7.51 -1.73 3.68
C MET A 100 -7.95 -3.04 4.36
N PRO A 101 -8.01 -4.21 3.70
CA PRO A 101 -8.41 -5.45 4.38
C PRO A 101 -7.40 -5.90 5.44
N TYR A 102 -6.14 -5.47 5.34
CA TYR A 102 -5.09 -5.79 6.30
C TYR A 102 -5.00 -4.78 7.45
N LEU A 103 -5.35 -3.52 7.19
CA LEU A 103 -5.19 -2.42 8.14
C LEU A 103 -6.49 -2.00 8.84
N GLY A 104 -7.64 -2.36 8.25
CA GLY A 104 -8.94 -1.83 8.59
C GLY A 104 -9.19 -0.46 7.95
N MET A 105 -10.44 -0.20 7.57
CA MET A 105 -10.86 1.08 6.97
C MET A 105 -10.47 2.30 7.81
N PRO A 106 -10.64 2.33 9.15
CA PRO A 106 -10.29 3.50 9.96
C PRO A 106 -8.84 3.95 9.82
N SER A 107 -7.90 3.01 9.63
CA SER A 107 -6.47 3.29 9.47
C SER A 107 -6.14 3.95 8.12
N CYS A 108 -7.02 3.81 7.12
CA CYS A 108 -6.84 4.35 5.77
C CYS A 108 -7.64 5.63 5.50
N VAL A 109 -8.74 5.85 6.24
CA VAL A 109 -9.68 6.95 6.01
C VAL A 109 -9.02 8.35 6.00
N PRO A 110 -8.08 8.69 6.91
CA PRO A 110 -7.40 9.99 6.85
C PRO A 110 -6.67 10.24 5.53
N ALA A 111 -6.10 9.20 4.91
CA ALA A 111 -5.44 9.32 3.61
C ALA A 111 -6.46 9.67 2.51
N CYS A 112 -7.61 8.99 2.51
CA CYS A 112 -8.72 9.27 1.59
C CYS A 112 -9.21 10.72 1.74
N TYR A 113 -9.47 11.15 2.98
CA TYR A 113 -9.94 12.52 3.22
C TYR A 113 -8.89 13.58 2.91
N GLY A 114 -7.62 13.32 3.19
CA GLY A 114 -6.52 14.20 2.83
C GLY A 114 -6.46 14.41 1.32
N MET A 115 -6.49 13.33 0.54
CA MET A 115 -6.52 13.40 -0.92
C MET A 115 -7.78 14.11 -1.43
N ILE A 116 -8.97 13.83 -0.88
CA ILE A 116 -10.22 14.51 -1.26
C ILE A 116 -10.11 16.02 -1.02
N GLY A 117 -9.55 16.46 0.10
CA GLY A 117 -9.34 17.88 0.39
C GLY A 117 -8.48 18.57 -0.69
N VAL A 118 -7.37 17.93 -1.08
CA VAL A 118 -6.52 18.45 -2.17
C VAL A 118 -7.30 18.60 -3.48
N ILE A 119 -8.14 17.63 -3.81
CA ILE A 119 -8.96 17.68 -5.04
C ILE A 119 -10.07 18.73 -4.96
N GLN A 120 -10.71 18.90 -3.81
CA GLN A 120 -11.69 19.97 -3.60
C GLN A 120 -11.07 21.34 -3.81
N ARG A 121 -9.80 21.52 -3.41
CA ARG A 121 -9.05 22.76 -3.65
C ARG A 121 -8.57 22.91 -5.09
N LYS A 122 -7.97 21.87 -5.69
CA LYS A 122 -7.37 21.94 -7.04
C LYS A 122 -8.40 21.90 -8.17
N GLY A 123 -9.54 21.24 -7.96
CA GLY A 123 -10.58 20.98 -8.97
C GLY A 123 -10.70 19.51 -9.34
N GLN A 124 -11.89 19.10 -9.78
CA GLN A 124 -12.24 17.70 -10.04
C GLN A 124 -11.43 17.06 -11.18
N GLN A 125 -10.95 17.85 -12.14
CA GLN A 125 -10.13 17.38 -13.26
C GLN A 125 -8.78 16.80 -12.83
N PHE A 126 -8.34 17.03 -11.59
CA PHE A 126 -7.10 16.51 -11.03
C PHE A 126 -7.23 15.12 -10.39
N ALA A 127 -8.41 14.48 -10.46
CA ALA A 127 -8.67 13.17 -9.87
C ALA A 127 -9.56 12.28 -10.70
N SER A 128 -9.23 10.98 -10.70
CA SER A 128 -10.03 10.00 -11.40
C SER A 128 -11.28 9.62 -10.60
N THR A 129 -12.43 9.79 -11.23
CA THR A 129 -13.72 9.27 -10.75
C THR A 129 -14.06 7.91 -11.39
N LYS A 130 -13.15 7.32 -12.17
CA LYS A 130 -13.34 6.03 -12.84
C LYS A 130 -13.73 4.95 -11.81
N VAL A 131 -14.87 4.31 -12.05
CA VAL A 131 -15.35 3.16 -11.27
C VAL A 131 -14.71 1.90 -11.82
N LEU A 132 -13.80 1.28 -11.05
CA LEU A 132 -13.10 0.06 -11.49
C LEU A 132 -13.88 -1.22 -11.16
N ARG A 133 -14.63 -1.21 -10.05
CA ARG A 133 -15.29 -2.42 -9.52
C ARG A 133 -16.80 -2.30 -9.61
N LYS A 134 -17.46 -3.42 -9.91
CA LYS A 134 -18.93 -3.54 -9.94
C LYS A 134 -19.48 -3.44 -8.52
N LYS A 135 -20.75 -3.07 -8.34
CA LYS A 135 -21.38 -2.99 -7.01
C LYS A 135 -21.57 -4.36 -6.33
N THR A 136 -21.42 -5.45 -7.08
CA THR A 136 -21.62 -6.83 -6.62
C THR A 136 -20.39 -7.67 -6.93
N ILE A 137 -20.12 -8.63 -6.06
CA ILE A 137 -19.11 -9.67 -6.26
C ILE A 137 -19.73 -10.76 -7.14
N SER A 138 -19.01 -11.16 -8.19
CA SER A 138 -19.42 -12.20 -9.13
C SER A 138 -18.64 -13.50 -8.94
N GLU A 139 -19.11 -14.59 -9.56
CA GLU A 139 -18.38 -15.86 -9.60
C GLU A 139 -16.99 -15.72 -10.23
N GLU A 140 -16.84 -14.79 -11.18
CA GLU A 140 -15.55 -14.49 -11.79
C GLU A 140 -14.57 -13.92 -10.76
N ASP A 141 -15.03 -13.03 -9.88
CA ASP A 141 -14.20 -12.47 -8.81
C ASP A 141 -13.76 -13.56 -7.82
N VAL A 142 -14.68 -14.49 -7.49
CA VAL A 142 -14.36 -15.65 -6.64
C VAL A 142 -13.23 -16.47 -7.26
N ARG A 143 -13.37 -16.85 -8.53
CA ARG A 143 -12.35 -17.64 -9.25
C ARG A 143 -11.01 -16.92 -9.30
N LYS A 144 -11.01 -15.63 -9.68
CA LYS A 144 -9.78 -14.81 -9.70
C LYS A 144 -9.10 -14.74 -8.34
N GLY A 145 -9.88 -14.70 -7.25
CA GLY A 145 -9.34 -14.69 -5.90
C GLY A 145 -8.56 -15.96 -5.57
N TYR A 146 -9.11 -17.13 -5.90
CA TYR A 146 -8.41 -18.40 -5.72
C TYR A 146 -7.18 -18.52 -6.61
N ASP A 147 -7.31 -18.21 -7.90
CA ASP A 147 -6.22 -18.31 -8.88
C ASP A 147 -5.04 -17.40 -8.49
N LEU A 148 -5.33 -16.12 -8.20
CA LEU A 148 -4.30 -15.14 -7.87
C LEU A 148 -3.59 -15.49 -6.56
N ARG A 149 -4.34 -15.92 -5.54
CA ARG A 149 -3.76 -16.34 -4.27
C ARG A 149 -2.87 -17.58 -4.44
N ALA A 150 -3.33 -18.58 -5.19
CA ALA A 150 -2.56 -19.79 -5.47
C ALA A 150 -1.26 -19.45 -6.22
N GLN A 151 -1.33 -18.54 -7.19
CA GLN A 151 -0.15 -18.04 -7.91
C GLN A 151 0.84 -17.34 -6.97
N ILE A 152 0.37 -16.40 -6.15
CA ILE A 152 1.23 -15.55 -5.31
C ILE A 152 1.92 -16.36 -4.20
N TYR A 153 1.20 -17.28 -3.58
CA TYR A 153 1.75 -18.08 -2.47
C TYR A 153 2.37 -19.40 -2.90
N LYS A 154 2.54 -19.62 -4.21
CA LYS A 154 3.26 -20.77 -4.74
C LYS A 154 4.66 -20.81 -4.13
N GLY A 155 5.01 -21.90 -3.45
CA GLY A 155 6.33 -22.09 -2.84
C GLY A 155 6.57 -21.37 -1.49
N VAL A 156 5.59 -20.64 -0.93
CA VAL A 156 5.79 -19.96 0.37
C VAL A 156 5.81 -20.95 1.55
N GLY A 157 5.27 -22.15 1.37
CA GLY A 157 5.33 -23.26 2.34
C GLY A 157 4.28 -23.19 3.46
N ASN A 158 3.12 -22.58 3.19
CA ASN A 158 2.05 -22.34 4.19
C ASN A 158 0.69 -22.93 3.76
N SER A 159 0.64 -23.97 2.93
CA SER A 159 -0.63 -24.55 2.47
C SER A 159 -1.45 -25.14 3.64
N GLU A 160 -0.83 -25.85 4.57
CA GLU A 160 -1.52 -26.48 5.70
C GLU A 160 -2.27 -25.46 6.58
N ILE A 161 -1.67 -24.30 6.86
CA ILE A 161 -2.34 -23.26 7.66
C ILE A 161 -3.50 -22.61 6.89
N PHE A 162 -3.46 -22.63 5.55
CA PHE A 162 -4.57 -22.16 4.73
C PHE A 162 -5.76 -23.11 4.78
N ASP A 163 -5.52 -24.43 4.72
CA ASP A 163 -6.57 -25.44 4.86
C ASP A 163 -7.23 -25.36 6.25
N LEU A 164 -6.42 -25.14 7.30
CA LEU A 164 -6.93 -24.93 8.66
C LEU A 164 -7.75 -23.64 8.78
N MET A 165 -7.32 -22.54 8.15
CA MET A 165 -8.08 -21.30 8.12
C MET A 165 -9.40 -21.46 7.37
N GLU A 166 -9.41 -22.18 6.26
CA GLU A 166 -10.65 -22.48 5.52
C GLU A 166 -11.61 -23.32 6.33
N LYS A 167 -11.10 -24.32 7.06
CA LYS A 167 -11.92 -25.22 7.88
C LYS A 167 -12.49 -24.56 9.14
N TYR A 168 -11.67 -23.81 9.87
CA TYR A 168 -12.05 -23.27 11.20
C TYR A 168 -12.49 -21.82 11.17
N PHE A 169 -12.10 -21.06 10.15
CA PHE A 169 -12.41 -19.64 10.00
C PHE A 169 -12.90 -19.34 8.58
N THR A 170 -13.84 -20.15 8.09
CA THR A 170 -14.32 -20.15 6.70
C THR A 170 -14.72 -18.76 6.21
N ASP A 171 -15.47 -18.00 7.00
CA ASP A 171 -15.93 -16.65 6.61
C ASP A 171 -14.76 -15.68 6.44
N LEU A 172 -13.78 -15.73 7.34
CA LEU A 172 -12.59 -14.89 7.28
C LEU A 172 -11.72 -15.30 6.09
N TYR A 173 -11.51 -16.60 5.88
CA TYR A 173 -10.77 -17.14 4.75
C TYR A 173 -11.42 -16.79 3.41
N THR A 174 -12.74 -16.94 3.32
CA THR A 174 -13.54 -16.62 2.13
C THR A 174 -13.51 -15.12 1.87
N THR A 175 -13.68 -14.28 2.90
CA THR A 175 -13.59 -12.82 2.76
C THR A 175 -12.20 -12.39 2.29
N SER A 176 -11.14 -12.96 2.86
CA SER A 176 -9.77 -12.72 2.41
C SER A 176 -9.59 -13.13 0.94
N THR A 177 -10.00 -14.33 0.56
CA THR A 177 -9.82 -14.86 -0.80
C THR A 177 -10.67 -14.11 -1.83
N VAL A 178 -11.98 -14.04 -1.62
CA VAL A 178 -12.92 -13.50 -2.59
C VAL A 178 -12.89 -11.99 -2.61
N VAL A 179 -12.95 -11.32 -1.45
CA VAL A 179 -13.02 -9.86 -1.42
C VAL A 179 -11.63 -9.27 -1.66
N THR A 180 -10.61 -9.72 -0.91
CA THR A 180 -9.28 -9.08 -1.00
C THR A 180 -8.56 -9.47 -2.29
N TRP A 181 -8.35 -10.76 -2.54
CA TRP A 181 -7.61 -11.19 -3.74
C TRP A 181 -8.45 -11.07 -5.01
N GLY A 182 -9.70 -11.53 -4.96
CA GLY A 182 -10.61 -11.55 -6.10
C GLY A 182 -11.10 -10.15 -6.48
N TYR A 183 -11.92 -9.55 -5.64
CA TYR A 183 -12.61 -8.30 -5.99
C TYR A 183 -11.70 -7.05 -5.92
N LEU A 184 -10.79 -6.98 -4.95
CA LEU A 184 -9.93 -5.81 -4.76
C LEU A 184 -8.63 -5.87 -5.58
N ILE A 185 -7.76 -6.84 -5.31
CA ILE A 185 -6.42 -6.91 -5.89
C ILE A 185 -6.46 -7.29 -7.37
N SER A 186 -7.24 -8.32 -7.76
CA SER A 186 -7.28 -8.73 -9.17
C SER A 186 -7.76 -7.59 -10.07
N LYS A 187 -8.74 -6.80 -9.63
CA LYS A 187 -9.20 -5.64 -10.41
C LYS A 187 -8.18 -4.52 -10.47
N ALA A 188 -7.40 -4.31 -9.41
CA ALA A 188 -6.28 -3.39 -9.45
C ALA A 188 -5.18 -3.87 -10.42
N ASN A 189 -4.97 -5.19 -10.55
CA ASN A 189 -4.01 -5.79 -11.47
C ASN A 189 -4.41 -5.65 -12.95
N GLU A 190 -5.71 -5.65 -13.24
CA GLU A 190 -6.21 -5.48 -14.60
C GLU A 190 -6.08 -4.04 -15.09
N GLU A 191 -6.14 -3.07 -14.19
CA GLU A 191 -6.41 -1.66 -14.55
C GLU A 191 -5.29 -0.70 -14.19
N VAL A 192 -4.49 -0.99 -13.14
CA VAL A 192 -3.61 0.02 -12.51
C VAL A 192 -2.20 -0.50 -12.22
N PHE A 193 -2.07 -1.74 -11.76
CA PHE A 193 -0.80 -2.30 -11.28
C PHE A 193 -0.49 -3.61 -11.98
N GLN A 194 0.79 -4.00 -12.06
CA GLN A 194 1.12 -5.40 -12.33
C GLN A 194 0.94 -6.24 -11.05
N PRO A 195 0.76 -7.57 -11.15
CA PRO A 195 0.64 -8.43 -9.96
C PRO A 195 1.82 -8.30 -8.97
N GLN A 196 3.03 -8.07 -9.49
CA GLN A 196 4.23 -7.85 -8.68
C GLN A 196 4.13 -6.55 -7.87
N ASP A 197 3.58 -5.50 -8.48
CA ASP A 197 3.43 -4.18 -7.87
C ASP A 197 2.39 -4.19 -6.76
N SER A 198 1.19 -4.72 -7.03
CA SER A 198 0.10 -4.73 -6.06
C SER A 198 0.45 -5.58 -4.85
N HIS A 199 1.10 -6.72 -5.06
CA HIS A 199 1.56 -7.54 -3.95
C HIS A 199 2.70 -6.87 -3.16
N LEU A 200 3.63 -6.16 -3.81
CA LEU A 200 4.67 -5.39 -3.13
C LEU A 200 4.07 -4.26 -2.26
N ILE A 201 2.99 -3.61 -2.73
CA ILE A 201 2.22 -2.63 -1.93
C ILE A 201 1.58 -3.29 -0.70
N VAL A 202 0.95 -4.46 -0.86
CA VAL A 202 0.39 -5.24 0.26
C VAL A 202 1.48 -5.65 1.25
N ALA A 203 2.61 -6.19 0.75
CA ALA A 203 3.76 -6.57 1.58
C ALA A 203 4.30 -5.36 2.35
N THR A 204 4.34 -4.18 1.72
CA THR A 204 4.76 -2.91 2.33
C THR A 204 3.89 -2.51 3.51
N ALA A 205 2.56 -2.59 3.36
CA ALA A 205 1.64 -2.33 4.46
C ALA A 205 1.83 -3.33 5.62
N ILE A 206 1.98 -4.62 5.31
CA ILE A 206 2.17 -5.68 6.33
C ILE A 206 3.50 -5.50 7.08
N MET A 207 4.56 -5.11 6.36
CA MET A 207 5.86 -4.76 6.93
C MET A 207 5.74 -3.59 7.90
N ALA A 208 5.18 -2.47 7.45
CA ALA A 208 5.03 -1.26 8.24
C ALA A 208 4.09 -1.44 9.45
N LEU A 209 3.13 -2.36 9.35
CA LEU A 209 2.25 -2.74 10.47
C LEU A 209 3.04 -3.40 11.62
N GLY A 210 4.18 -4.03 11.33
CA GLY A 210 4.99 -4.78 12.31
C GLY A 210 4.62 -6.27 12.42
N ALA A 211 3.84 -6.80 11.47
CA ALA A 211 3.40 -8.20 11.46
C ALA A 211 4.56 -9.11 11.01
N THR A 212 5.54 -9.34 11.89
CA THR A 212 6.84 -9.96 11.56
C THR A 212 6.71 -11.34 10.90
N ARG A 213 5.82 -12.21 11.40
CA ARG A 213 5.60 -13.54 10.81
C ARG A 213 5.04 -13.43 9.39
N GLN A 214 4.02 -12.61 9.20
CA GLN A 214 3.36 -12.38 7.92
C GLN A 214 4.31 -11.70 6.93
N THR A 215 5.12 -10.76 7.42
CA THR A 215 6.14 -10.06 6.63
C THR A 215 7.07 -11.06 5.95
N LYS A 216 7.61 -12.06 6.67
CA LYS A 216 8.49 -13.07 6.06
C LYS A 216 7.78 -13.83 4.93
N SER A 217 6.53 -14.24 5.13
CA SER A 217 5.75 -14.91 4.08
C SER A 217 5.46 -14.01 2.86
N HIS A 218 5.17 -12.73 3.09
CA HIS A 218 4.92 -11.77 2.01
C HIS A 218 6.20 -11.36 1.28
N ILE A 219 7.34 -11.30 1.95
CA ILE A 219 8.65 -11.12 1.29
C ILE A 219 8.91 -12.31 0.36
N LYS A 220 8.74 -13.55 0.84
CA LYS A 220 8.90 -14.74 0.00
C LYS A 220 7.96 -14.73 -1.20
N ALA A 221 6.67 -14.47 -1.00
CA ALA A 221 5.70 -14.37 -2.08
C ALA A 221 6.10 -13.30 -3.10
N THR A 222 6.49 -12.11 -2.64
CA THR A 222 6.92 -10.97 -3.48
C THR A 222 8.11 -11.32 -4.37
N LEU A 223 9.10 -12.03 -3.80
CA LEU A 223 10.26 -12.55 -4.54
C LEU A 223 9.84 -13.66 -5.52
N GLY A 224 8.97 -14.58 -5.09
CA GLY A 224 8.49 -15.71 -5.89
C GLY A 224 7.70 -15.30 -7.13
N ILE A 225 7.01 -14.16 -7.10
CA ILE A 225 6.30 -13.61 -8.27
C ILE A 225 7.15 -12.68 -9.14
N GLY A 226 8.45 -12.52 -8.82
CA GLY A 226 9.43 -11.92 -9.73
C GLY A 226 10.05 -10.59 -9.30
N ASN A 227 9.76 -10.06 -8.10
CA ASN A 227 10.51 -8.90 -7.61
C ASN A 227 11.96 -9.28 -7.29
N SER A 228 12.89 -8.38 -7.60
CA SER A 228 14.31 -8.60 -7.30
C SER A 228 14.60 -8.51 -5.80
N VAL A 229 15.65 -9.19 -5.35
CA VAL A 229 16.13 -9.11 -3.95
C VAL A 229 16.47 -7.66 -3.58
N GLN A 230 17.11 -6.93 -4.51
CA GLN A 230 17.48 -5.54 -4.28
C GLN A 230 16.25 -4.62 -4.17
N CYS A 231 15.22 -4.87 -4.98
CA CYS A 231 13.93 -4.18 -4.87
C CYS A 231 13.35 -4.34 -3.47
N VAL A 232 13.19 -5.57 -3.00
CA VAL A 232 12.60 -5.85 -1.69
C VAL A 232 13.45 -5.26 -0.55
N LYS A 233 14.78 -5.35 -0.61
CA LYS A 233 15.68 -4.70 0.37
C LYS A 233 15.51 -3.18 0.42
N THR A 234 15.39 -2.54 -0.75
CA THR A 234 15.19 -1.09 -0.85
C THR A 234 13.87 -0.68 -0.18
N VAL A 235 12.79 -1.43 -0.43
CA VAL A 235 11.49 -1.20 0.20
C VAL A 235 11.55 -1.43 1.71
N VAL A 236 12.20 -2.50 2.18
CA VAL A 236 12.42 -2.75 3.62
C VAL A 236 13.14 -1.57 4.29
N GLY A 237 14.16 -1.01 3.63
CA GLY A 237 14.89 0.16 4.13
C GLY A 237 13.99 1.40 4.27
N VAL A 238 13.17 1.69 3.25
CA VAL A 238 12.22 2.82 3.29
C VAL A 238 11.15 2.62 4.35
N VAL A 239 10.58 1.43 4.45
CA VAL A 239 9.56 1.11 5.47
C VAL A 239 10.14 1.26 6.89
N THR A 240 11.40 0.86 7.09
CA THR A 240 12.11 1.06 8.36
C THR A 240 12.25 2.54 8.70
N ARG A 241 12.68 3.37 7.74
CA ARG A 241 12.80 4.83 7.93
C ARG A 241 11.45 5.48 8.25
N ILE A 242 10.38 5.08 7.58
CA ILE A 242 9.01 5.58 7.86
C ILE A 242 8.56 5.15 9.26
N ALA A 243 8.80 3.89 9.64
CA ALA A 243 8.46 3.40 10.97
C ALA A 243 9.21 4.16 12.07
N GLU A 244 10.52 4.40 11.89
CA GLU A 244 11.33 5.21 12.81
C GLU A 244 10.83 6.65 12.90
N TRP A 245 10.53 7.29 11.77
CA TRP A 245 9.95 8.64 11.75
C TRP A 245 8.57 8.68 12.43
N ALA A 246 7.77 7.62 12.32
CA ALA A 246 6.46 7.50 12.96
C ALA A 246 6.54 7.03 14.42
N ASP A 247 7.74 6.96 15.01
CA ASP A 247 7.99 6.50 16.38
C ASP A 247 7.41 5.09 16.65
N ARG A 248 7.45 4.22 15.63
CA ARG A 248 7.03 2.82 15.71
C ARG A 248 8.17 1.94 16.22
N PRO A 249 7.86 0.80 16.87
CA PRO A 249 8.87 -0.18 17.22
C PRO A 249 9.69 -0.61 16.01
N ARG A 250 10.97 -0.94 16.26
CA ARG A 250 11.88 -1.44 15.23
C ARG A 250 11.26 -2.65 14.51
N LEU A 251 11.32 -2.61 13.19
CA LEU A 251 10.88 -3.71 12.33
C LEU A 251 12.00 -4.73 12.14
N GLY A 252 11.63 -6.00 12.03
CA GLY A 252 12.59 -7.06 11.72
C GLY A 252 13.50 -7.46 12.89
N PRO A 253 14.53 -8.30 12.63
CA PRO A 253 15.26 -8.41 11.36
C PRO A 253 14.53 -9.19 10.25
N PHE A 254 14.71 -8.76 9.00
CA PHE A 254 14.27 -9.46 7.80
C PHE A 254 15.48 -9.78 6.92
N ASP A 255 15.91 -11.04 6.91
CA ASP A 255 16.97 -11.51 6.02
C ASP A 255 16.39 -11.80 4.64
N VAL A 256 16.38 -10.79 3.76
CA VAL A 256 15.81 -10.91 2.41
C VAL A 256 16.61 -11.89 1.56
N ASP A 257 17.93 -12.01 1.76
CA ASP A 257 18.76 -12.96 1.00
C ASP A 257 18.42 -14.40 1.36
N GLN A 258 18.31 -14.70 2.66
CA GLN A 258 17.89 -16.02 3.13
C GLN A 258 16.50 -16.38 2.60
N LEU A 259 15.54 -15.47 2.70
CA LEU A 259 14.18 -15.69 2.20
C LEU A 259 14.14 -15.89 0.68
N ALA A 260 15.06 -15.26 -0.07
CA ALA A 260 15.22 -15.48 -1.50
C ALA A 260 15.76 -16.87 -1.83
N VAL A 261 16.67 -17.42 -1.02
CA VAL A 261 17.14 -18.80 -1.15
C VAL A 261 15.98 -19.77 -0.90
N GLU A 262 15.26 -19.60 0.22
CA GLU A 262 14.12 -20.46 0.59
C GLU A 262 13.06 -20.55 -0.53
N ILE A 263 12.64 -19.41 -1.10
CA ILE A 263 11.61 -19.41 -2.13
C ILE A 263 12.10 -20.03 -3.45
N ARG A 264 13.37 -19.84 -3.82
CA ARG A 264 13.94 -20.44 -5.03
C ARG A 264 14.02 -21.96 -4.91
N GLU A 265 14.34 -22.47 -3.73
CA GLU A 265 14.35 -23.91 -3.48
C GLU A 265 12.94 -24.48 -3.53
N ALA A 266 11.98 -23.82 -2.90
CA ALA A 266 10.58 -24.26 -2.90
C ALA A 266 9.92 -24.23 -4.29
N LEU A 267 10.32 -23.31 -5.17
CA LEU A 267 9.78 -23.21 -6.54
C LEU A 267 10.41 -24.20 -7.54
N LYS A 268 11.50 -24.89 -7.17
CA LYS A 268 12.11 -25.96 -7.97
C LYS A 268 11.43 -27.33 -7.77
N GLN A 269 10.66 -27.47 -6.70
CA GLN A 269 9.89 -28.66 -6.35
C GLN A 269 8.53 -28.65 -7.06
#